data_AF-A0A7S1ABF2-F1
#
_entry.id   AF-A0A7S1ABF2-F1
#
_cell.length_a   1.000
_cell.length_b   1.000
_cell.length_c   1.000
_cell.angle_alpha   90.00
_cell.angle_beta   90.00
_cell.angle_gamma   90.00
#
_symmetry.space_group_name_H-M   'P 1'
#
loop_
_entity.id
_entity.type
_entity.pdbx_description
1 polymer ?
#
loop_
_entity_poly.entity_id
_entity_poly.type
_entity_poly.pdbx_seq_one_letter_code
_entity_poly.pdbx_strand_id
1 'polypeptide(L)'
;ATVLAALCGSPFGMTVFIGHPGCKAMGAKLGYNVLVAFCFAVVSFSGVAGVFQAVFPPETLNPILLFIGLAVCSDALEVTPPRHWPAFMLSLVPCFANWAVTLCQNFAGNLCNFGNSTCIVPPTSSGAWTLDSTGALRGLFALGQGYLLISILLSTMLVHVIDRHFRPAAAWAFVATVSSSIGLIHSEQLFFPWNGPSKPHGYYNSGQFDLHWDFTGAYGGLCVLFVVLDIFSCHGLILRGPLTPLEQHRTATIDGSLMAQMDSSMTASLMASGMPSAMASGYRGSAHSAWQA
;
A
#
# COMPACT_ATOMS: atom_id res chain seq x y z
N ALA A 1 8.96 -10.78 18.71
CA ALA A 1 7.56 -11.26 18.76
C ALA A 1 7.18 -11.98 17.47
N THR A 2 7.23 -11.35 16.30
CA THR A 2 6.83 -11.96 15.02
C THR A 2 7.55 -13.27 14.69
N VAL A 3 8.87 -13.35 14.86
CA VAL A 3 9.62 -14.60 14.64
C VAL A 3 9.17 -15.72 15.59
N LEU A 4 8.94 -15.40 16.87
CA LEU A 4 8.44 -16.37 17.85
C LEU A 4 7.02 -16.82 17.51
N ALA A 5 6.14 -15.92 17.07
CA ALA A 5 4.79 -16.25 16.63
C ALA A 5 4.79 -17.16 15.40
N ALA A 6 5.68 -16.91 14.43
CA ALA A 6 5.85 -17.76 13.25
C ALA A 6 6.34 -19.17 13.62
N LEU A 7 7.28 -19.29 14.56
CA LEU A 7 7.71 -20.59 15.10
C LEU A 7 6.57 -21.34 15.81
N CYS A 8 5.64 -20.61 16.43
CA CYS A 8 4.42 -21.17 17.01
C CYS A 8 3.28 -21.40 16.00
N GLY A 9 3.53 -21.23 14.69
CA GLY A 9 2.57 -21.52 13.63
C GLY A 9 1.67 -20.35 13.20
N SER A 10 1.95 -19.12 13.61
CA SER A 10 1.23 -17.94 13.12
C SER A 10 1.66 -17.60 11.69
N PRO A 11 0.75 -17.60 10.69
CA PRO A 11 1.07 -17.19 9.33
C PRO A 11 1.09 -15.65 9.16
N PHE A 12 0.60 -14.91 10.16
CA PHE A 12 0.50 -13.45 10.10
C PHE A 12 1.59 -12.76 10.93
N GLY A 13 2.10 -11.66 10.38
CA GLY A 13 2.98 -10.75 11.10
C GLY A 13 2.22 -10.04 12.23
N MET A 14 2.83 -9.95 13.41
CA MET A 14 2.23 -9.21 14.53
C MET A 14 2.17 -7.72 14.20
N THR A 15 0.99 -7.11 14.29
CA THR A 15 0.77 -5.67 14.06
C THR A 15 0.45 -4.94 15.37
N VAL A 16 0.59 -3.61 15.36
CA VAL A 16 0.26 -2.78 16.53
C VAL A 16 -1.26 -2.73 16.70
N PHE A 17 -1.73 -3.03 17.90
CA PHE A 17 -3.14 -2.96 18.24
C PHE A 17 -3.63 -1.51 18.26
N ILE A 18 -4.61 -1.18 17.42
CA ILE A 18 -5.17 0.18 17.29
C ILE A 18 -5.80 0.70 18.59
N GLY A 19 -6.33 -0.19 19.44
CA GLY A 19 -6.89 0.20 20.74
C GLY A 19 -5.84 0.52 21.80
N HIS A 20 -4.55 0.24 21.55
CA HIS A 20 -3.50 0.42 22.54
C HIS A 20 -3.28 1.89 22.97
N PRO A 21 -3.23 2.89 22.06
CA PRO A 21 -3.21 4.30 22.44
C PRO A 21 -4.41 4.71 23.30
N GLY A 22 -5.62 4.26 22.96
CA GLY A 22 -6.84 4.52 23.74
C GLY A 22 -6.80 3.90 25.14
N CYS A 23 -6.41 2.63 25.26
CA CYS A 23 -6.21 1.97 26.55
C CYS A 23 -5.13 2.67 27.39
N LYS A 24 -4.05 3.14 26.75
CA LYS A 24 -2.97 3.87 27.42
C LYS A 24 -3.46 5.23 27.94
N ALA A 25 -4.32 5.94 27.20
CA ALA A 25 -4.95 7.17 27.67
C ALA A 25 -5.86 6.96 28.89
N MET A 26 -6.49 5.77 29.01
CA MET A 26 -7.27 5.37 30.19
C MET A 26 -6.43 4.90 31.39
N GLY A 27 -5.09 5.02 31.32
CA GLY A 27 -4.19 4.62 32.40
C GLY A 27 -3.87 3.12 32.47
N ALA A 28 -4.11 2.37 31.40
CA ALA A 28 -3.76 0.94 31.35
C ALA A 28 -2.25 0.73 31.53
N LYS A 29 -1.91 -0.28 32.34
CA LYS A 29 -0.53 -0.67 32.68
C LYS A 29 -0.23 -2.09 32.20
N LEU A 30 0.98 -2.58 32.45
CA LEU A 30 1.43 -3.93 32.05
C LEU A 30 0.44 -5.04 32.43
N GLY A 31 -0.16 -4.98 33.63
CA GLY A 31 -1.13 -5.97 34.09
C GLY A 31 -2.37 -6.08 33.22
N TYR A 32 -2.84 -4.98 32.62
CA TYR A 32 -3.96 -4.99 31.67
C TYR A 32 -3.59 -5.79 30.41
N ASN A 33 -2.42 -5.52 29.81
CA ASN A 33 -1.97 -6.23 28.61
C ASN A 33 -1.76 -7.73 28.89
N VAL A 34 -1.22 -8.10 30.06
CA VAL A 34 -1.06 -9.51 30.47
C VAL A 34 -2.41 -10.20 30.67
N LEU A 35 -3.37 -9.53 31.32
CA LEU A 35 -4.71 -10.07 31.53
C LEU A 35 -5.44 -10.25 30.20
N VAL A 36 -5.37 -9.26 29.31
CA VAL A 36 -5.95 -9.33 27.96
C VAL A 36 -5.36 -10.51 27.19
N ALA A 37 -4.03 -10.65 27.16
CA ALA A 37 -3.37 -11.78 26.50
C ALA A 37 -3.81 -13.14 27.09
N PHE A 38 -3.94 -13.24 28.42
CA PHE A 38 -4.45 -14.44 29.09
C PHE A 38 -5.90 -14.75 28.72
N CYS A 39 -6.78 -13.74 28.72
CA CYS A 39 -8.18 -13.89 28.29
C CYS A 39 -8.25 -14.37 26.82
N PHE A 40 -7.47 -13.79 25.91
CA PHE A 40 -7.40 -14.23 24.52
C PHE A 40 -6.88 -15.67 24.39
N ALA A 41 -5.90 -16.07 25.20
CA ALA A 41 -5.44 -17.45 25.23
C ALA A 41 -6.56 -18.41 25.67
N VAL A 42 -7.28 -18.10 26.75
CA VAL A 42 -8.41 -18.91 27.23
C VAL A 42 -9.51 -19.01 26.17
N VAL A 43 -9.89 -17.90 25.53
CA VAL A 43 -10.90 -17.88 24.45
C VAL A 43 -10.44 -18.70 23.24
N SER A 44 -9.15 -18.62 22.89
CA SER A 44 -8.58 -19.36 21.75
C SER A 44 -8.53 -20.86 22.03
N PHE A 45 -8.10 -21.28 23.24
CA PHE A 45 -8.04 -22.69 23.63
C PHE A 45 -9.42 -23.31 23.90
N SER A 46 -10.41 -22.51 24.29
CA SER A 46 -11.78 -23.00 24.53
C SER A 46 -12.60 -23.20 23.25
N GLY A 47 -12.08 -22.81 22.08
CA GLY A 47 -12.75 -22.98 20.78
C GLY A 47 -13.94 -22.05 20.55
N VAL A 48 -14.19 -21.10 21.46
CA VAL A 48 -15.31 -20.14 21.38
C VAL A 48 -15.21 -19.25 20.14
N ALA A 49 -14.01 -19.05 19.60
CA ALA A 49 -13.78 -18.36 18.33
C ALA A 49 -14.61 -18.94 17.16
N GLY A 50 -14.82 -20.26 17.11
CA GLY A 50 -15.66 -20.90 16.09
C GLY A 50 -17.15 -20.57 16.24
N VAL A 51 -17.61 -20.40 17.48
CA VAL A 51 -18.98 -19.94 17.78
C VAL A 51 -19.16 -18.50 17.30
N PHE A 52 -18.18 -17.63 17.52
CA PHE A 52 -18.19 -16.27 17.00
C PHE A 52 -18.26 -16.23 15.47
N GLN A 53 -17.50 -17.09 14.76
CA GLN A 53 -17.60 -17.18 13.29
C GLN A 53 -18.96 -17.69 12.79
N ALA A 54 -19.65 -18.54 13.55
CA ALA A 54 -20.99 -19.01 13.20
C ALA A 54 -22.08 -17.96 13.46
N VAL A 55 -21.89 -17.11 14.47
CA VAL A 55 -22.86 -16.06 14.86
C VAL A 55 -22.74 -14.82 13.99
N PHE A 56 -21.52 -14.40 13.65
CA PHE A 56 -21.29 -13.18 12.88
C PHE A 56 -21.09 -13.50 11.40
N PRO A 57 -21.95 -12.96 10.50
CA PRO A 57 -21.75 -13.10 9.07
C PRO A 57 -20.41 -12.46 8.67
N PRO A 58 -19.61 -13.10 7.80
CA PRO A 58 -18.34 -12.53 7.34
C PRO A 58 -18.52 -11.16 6.66
N GLU A 59 -19.70 -10.91 6.08
CA GLU A 59 -20.06 -9.66 5.41
C GLU A 59 -20.15 -8.48 6.37
N THR A 60 -20.46 -8.72 7.65
CA THR A 60 -20.52 -7.66 8.68
C THR A 60 -19.14 -7.07 8.99
N LEU A 61 -18.07 -7.81 8.69
CA LEU A 61 -16.71 -7.35 8.93
C LEU A 61 -16.27 -6.27 7.93
N ASN A 62 -16.82 -6.27 6.71
CA ASN A 62 -16.45 -5.33 5.64
C ASN A 62 -16.60 -3.84 6.01
N PRO A 63 -17.76 -3.36 6.51
CA PRO A 63 -17.90 -1.94 6.90
C PRO A 63 -17.00 -1.56 8.08
N ILE A 64 -16.74 -2.49 9.01
CA ILE A 64 -15.83 -2.27 10.14
C ILE A 64 -14.40 -2.09 9.62
N LEU A 65 -13.94 -2.96 8.72
CA LEU A 65 -12.60 -2.86 8.13
C LEU A 65 -12.45 -1.60 7.27
N LEU A 66 -13.51 -1.17 6.58
CA LEU A 66 -13.51 0.10 5.85
C LEU A 66 -13.30 1.28 6.81
N PHE A 67 -14.07 1.33 7.91
CA PHE A 67 -13.95 2.41 8.90
C PHE A 67 -12.55 2.43 9.54
N ILE A 68 -12.03 1.27 9.93
CA ILE A 68 -10.67 1.16 10.49
C ILE A 68 -9.63 1.60 9.45
N GLY A 69 -9.78 1.19 8.19
CA GLY A 69 -8.88 1.61 7.10
C GLY A 69 -8.88 3.13 6.90
N LEU A 70 -10.05 3.76 6.91
CA LEU A 70 -10.18 5.21 6.80
C LEU A 70 -9.55 5.94 7.99
N ALA A 71 -9.80 5.47 9.22
CA ALA A 71 -9.20 6.04 10.42
C ALA A 71 -7.67 5.95 10.41
N VAL A 72 -7.11 4.79 10.04
CA VAL A 72 -5.65 4.60 9.94
C VAL A 72 -5.04 5.48 8.85
N CYS A 73 -5.73 5.68 7.72
CA CYS A 73 -5.29 6.61 6.69
C CYS A 73 -5.31 8.06 7.18
N SER A 74 -6.32 8.47 7.96
CA SER A 74 -6.37 9.81 8.58
C SER A 74 -5.19 10.00 9.53
N ASP A 75 -5.01 9.09 10.49
CA ASP A 75 -3.93 9.12 11.46
C ASP A 75 -2.55 9.18 10.75
N ALA A 76 -2.38 8.42 9.66
CA ALA A 76 -1.15 8.41 8.88
C ALA A 76 -0.90 9.74 8.16
N LEU A 77 -1.95 10.40 7.66
CA LEU A 77 -1.83 11.72 7.01
C LEU A 77 -1.57 12.83 8.02
N GLU A 78 -2.18 12.76 9.21
CA GLU A 78 -1.97 13.73 10.29
C GLU A 78 -0.53 13.77 10.79
N VAL A 79 0.12 12.60 10.89
CA VAL A 79 1.54 12.53 11.31
C VAL A 79 2.53 12.80 10.18
N THR A 80 2.08 12.85 8.92
CA THR A 80 2.93 13.01 7.74
C THR A 80 2.88 14.46 7.22
N PRO A 81 4.03 15.12 6.99
CA PRO A 81 4.03 16.47 6.43
C PRO A 81 3.37 16.47 5.03
N PRO A 82 2.58 17.51 4.68
CA PRO A 82 1.83 17.57 3.41
C PRO A 82 2.67 17.35 2.14
N ARG A 83 3.96 17.73 2.20
CA ARG A 83 4.93 17.52 1.13
C ARG A 83 5.13 16.04 0.75
N HIS A 84 4.93 15.11 1.69
CA HIS A 84 5.13 13.67 1.47
C HIS A 84 3.83 12.93 1.11
N TRP A 85 2.68 13.60 1.00
CA TRP A 85 1.43 12.98 0.58
C TRP A 85 1.52 12.21 -0.75
N PRO A 86 2.27 12.66 -1.79
CA PRO A 86 2.44 11.86 -2.99
C PRO A 86 3.10 10.49 -2.73
N ALA A 87 4.01 10.41 -1.76
CA ALA A 87 4.67 9.14 -1.38
C ALA A 87 3.71 8.20 -0.65
N PHE A 88 2.84 8.76 0.20
CA PHE A 88 1.74 8.01 0.81
C PHE A 88 0.80 7.45 -0.27
N MET A 89 0.36 8.25 -1.23
CA MET A 89 -0.53 7.78 -2.30
C MET A 89 0.13 6.71 -3.18
N LEU A 90 1.42 6.87 -3.52
CA LEU A 90 2.18 5.86 -4.25
C LEU A 90 2.24 4.52 -3.49
N SER A 91 2.35 4.57 -2.16
CA SER A 91 2.38 3.38 -1.31
C SER A 91 1.08 2.57 -1.35
N LEU A 92 -0.05 3.17 -1.69
CA LEU A 92 -1.33 2.47 -1.79
C LEU A 92 -1.47 1.67 -3.09
N VAL A 93 -0.71 2.03 -4.14
CA VAL A 93 -0.82 1.40 -5.47
C VAL A 93 -0.58 -0.11 -5.44
N PRO A 94 0.49 -0.65 -4.81
CA PRO A 94 0.70 -2.09 -4.70
C PRO A 94 -0.42 -2.80 -3.91
N CYS A 95 -0.95 -2.15 -2.87
CA CYS A 95 -2.07 -2.69 -2.10
C CYS A 95 -3.33 -2.85 -2.97
N PHE A 96 -3.65 -1.84 -3.78
CA PHE A 96 -4.75 -1.92 -4.73
C PHE A 96 -4.50 -2.96 -5.84
N ALA A 97 -3.26 -3.09 -6.31
CA ALA A 97 -2.90 -4.12 -7.28
C ALA A 97 -3.15 -5.53 -6.71
N ASN A 98 -2.70 -5.81 -5.48
CA ASN A 98 -2.95 -7.09 -4.82
C ASN A 98 -4.44 -7.37 -4.59
N TRP A 99 -5.21 -6.34 -4.19
CA TRP A 99 -6.67 -6.46 -4.08
C TRP A 99 -7.33 -6.80 -5.42
N ALA A 100 -6.95 -6.10 -6.49
CA ALA A 100 -7.46 -6.35 -7.83
C ALA A 100 -7.14 -7.77 -8.32
N VAL A 101 -5.89 -8.24 -8.09
CA VAL A 101 -5.48 -9.62 -8.38
C VAL A 101 -6.37 -10.62 -7.66
N THR A 102 -6.60 -10.42 -6.36
CA THR A 102 -7.44 -11.30 -5.54
C THR A 102 -8.88 -11.37 -6.07
N LEU A 103 -9.47 -10.22 -6.43
CA LEU A 103 -10.81 -10.18 -7.02
C LEU A 103 -10.90 -10.91 -8.36
N CYS A 104 -9.92 -10.69 -9.24
CA CYS A 104 -9.84 -11.36 -10.53
C CYS A 104 -9.68 -12.89 -10.37
N GLN A 105 -8.85 -13.36 -9.43
CA GLN A 105 -8.70 -14.79 -9.14
C GLN A 105 -10.01 -15.40 -8.64
N ASN A 106 -10.70 -14.73 -7.72
CA ASN A 106 -11.98 -15.19 -7.18
C ASN A 106 -13.06 -15.24 -8.27
N PHE A 107 -13.15 -14.19 -9.10
CA PHE A 107 -14.07 -14.15 -10.23
C PHE A 107 -13.79 -15.28 -11.23
N ALA A 108 -12.53 -15.42 -11.65
CA ALA A 108 -12.13 -16.47 -12.59
C ALA A 108 -12.34 -17.88 -12.02
N GLY A 109 -12.09 -18.09 -10.72
CA GLY A 109 -12.39 -19.34 -10.02
C GLY A 109 -13.88 -19.70 -10.01
N ASN A 110 -14.75 -18.71 -9.78
CA ASN A 110 -16.20 -18.91 -9.82
C ASN A 110 -16.71 -19.22 -11.23
N LEU A 111 -16.19 -18.55 -12.26
CA LEU A 111 -16.51 -18.88 -13.65
C LEU A 111 -16.02 -20.29 -13.99
N CYS A 112 -14.83 -20.65 -13.51
CA CYS A 112 -14.23 -21.94 -13.78
C CYS A 112 -15.06 -23.11 -13.26
N ASN A 113 -15.53 -22.99 -12.01
CA ASN A 113 -16.31 -24.01 -11.33
C ASN A 113 -17.81 -23.95 -11.68
N PHE A 114 -18.22 -23.01 -12.54
CA PHE A 114 -19.61 -22.88 -12.94
C PHE A 114 -20.06 -24.14 -13.69
N GLY A 115 -21.10 -24.80 -13.17
CA GLY A 115 -21.63 -26.05 -13.74
C GLY A 115 -20.71 -27.27 -13.58
N ASN A 116 -19.85 -27.31 -12.55
CA ASN A 116 -18.87 -28.40 -12.31
C ASN A 116 -17.88 -28.61 -13.48
N SER A 117 -17.65 -27.58 -14.28
CA SER A 117 -16.63 -27.60 -15.32
C SER A 117 -15.22 -27.48 -14.71
N THR A 118 -14.19 -27.95 -15.43
CA THR A 118 -12.80 -27.72 -15.07
C THR A 118 -12.13 -26.85 -16.12
N CYS A 119 -11.36 -25.85 -15.70
CA CYS A 119 -10.59 -25.03 -16.62
C CYS A 119 -9.31 -25.74 -17.03
N ILE A 120 -8.94 -25.55 -18.29
CA ILE A 120 -7.65 -25.96 -18.84
C ILE A 120 -6.50 -25.28 -18.08
N VAL A 121 -6.71 -24.05 -17.61
CA VAL A 121 -5.71 -23.27 -16.87
C VAL A 121 -6.26 -22.91 -15.49
N PRO A 122 -5.55 -23.26 -14.39
CA PRO A 122 -5.96 -22.87 -13.06
C PRO A 122 -5.87 -21.35 -12.88
N PRO A 123 -6.95 -20.65 -12.50
CA PRO A 123 -6.96 -19.19 -12.38
C PRO A 123 -6.07 -18.67 -11.23
N THR A 124 -5.74 -19.54 -10.27
CA THR A 124 -4.82 -19.26 -9.17
C THR A 124 -3.35 -19.41 -9.55
N SER A 125 -3.04 -20.03 -10.69
CA SER A 125 -1.66 -20.17 -11.15
C SER A 125 -1.11 -18.86 -11.71
N SER A 126 0.16 -18.55 -11.46
CA SER A 126 0.88 -17.44 -12.09
C SER A 126 0.87 -17.53 -13.63
N GLY A 127 0.82 -18.75 -14.18
CA GLY A 127 0.74 -19.01 -15.61
C GLY A 127 -0.50 -18.39 -16.29
N ALA A 128 -1.64 -18.35 -15.60
CA ALA A 128 -2.87 -17.76 -16.14
C ALA A 128 -2.73 -16.28 -16.50
N TRP A 129 -1.94 -15.54 -15.72
CA TRP A 129 -1.70 -14.11 -15.90
C TRP A 129 -0.81 -13.76 -17.09
N THR A 130 -0.12 -14.77 -17.64
CA THR A 130 0.75 -14.65 -18.83
C THR A 130 0.01 -14.91 -20.15
N LEU A 131 -1.28 -15.23 -20.10
CA LEU A 131 -2.09 -15.50 -21.28
C LEU A 131 -2.67 -14.23 -21.91
N ASP A 132 -2.52 -13.09 -21.23
CA ASP A 132 -2.91 -11.78 -21.76
C ASP A 132 -1.92 -11.31 -22.84
N SER A 133 -2.41 -11.20 -24.07
CA SER A 133 -1.64 -10.70 -25.20
C SER A 133 -1.08 -9.28 -25.00
N THR A 134 -1.73 -8.46 -24.15
CA THR A 134 -1.28 -7.08 -23.88
C THR A 134 -0.19 -7.02 -22.81
N GLY A 135 -0.03 -8.07 -22.01
CA GLY A 135 0.92 -8.14 -20.89
C GLY A 135 0.55 -7.27 -19.67
N ALA A 136 -0.55 -6.52 -19.72
CA ALA A 136 -0.96 -5.61 -18.66
C ALA A 136 -1.37 -6.36 -17.39
N LEU A 137 -2.12 -7.45 -17.52
CA LEU A 137 -2.58 -8.25 -16.38
C LEU A 137 -1.42 -8.91 -15.63
N ARG A 138 -0.35 -9.28 -16.34
CA ARG A 138 0.87 -9.79 -15.72
C ARG A 138 1.59 -8.73 -14.88
N GLY A 139 1.64 -7.49 -15.36
CA GLY A 139 2.20 -6.37 -14.59
C GLY A 139 1.41 -6.10 -13.31
N LEU A 140 0.07 -6.16 -13.39
CA LEU A 140 -0.82 -6.07 -12.24
C LEU A 140 -0.55 -7.20 -11.24
N PHE A 141 -0.43 -8.45 -11.72
CA PHE A 141 -0.08 -9.61 -10.89
C PHE A 141 1.25 -9.41 -10.16
N ALA A 142 2.30 -9.02 -10.88
CA ALA A 142 3.62 -8.80 -10.30
C ALA A 142 3.64 -7.62 -9.31
N LEU A 143 2.86 -6.56 -9.51
CA LEU A 143 2.76 -5.48 -8.53
C LEU A 143 2.05 -5.92 -7.24
N GLY A 144 1.15 -6.91 -7.31
CA GLY A 144 0.48 -7.48 -6.15
C GLY A 144 1.39 -8.40 -5.32
N GLN A 145 2.37 -9.06 -5.94
CA GLN A 145 3.26 -9.99 -5.25
C GLN A 145 4.28 -9.25 -4.36
N GLY A 146 4.16 -9.41 -3.05
CA GLY A 146 5.01 -8.69 -2.09
C GLY A 146 4.57 -7.24 -1.85
N TYR A 147 3.30 -6.91 -2.11
CA TYR A 147 2.76 -5.55 -2.08
C TYR A 147 3.17 -4.71 -0.85
N LEU A 148 3.15 -5.28 0.37
CA LEU A 148 3.56 -4.54 1.57
C LEU A 148 5.00 -4.05 1.51
N LEU A 149 5.93 -4.91 1.07
CA LEU A 149 7.34 -4.58 0.97
C LEU A 149 7.55 -3.58 -0.19
N ILE A 150 6.87 -3.77 -1.31
CA ILE A 150 6.89 -2.84 -2.45
C ILE A 150 6.42 -1.44 -2.00
N SER A 151 5.31 -1.35 -1.27
CA SER A 151 4.76 -0.09 -0.76
C SER A 151 5.75 0.65 0.14
N ILE A 152 6.43 -0.06 1.04
CA ILE A 152 7.44 0.51 1.94
C ILE A 152 8.65 1.00 1.14
N LEU A 153 9.16 0.18 0.22
CA LEU A 153 10.33 0.53 -0.59
C LEU A 153 10.06 1.73 -1.50
N LEU A 154 8.93 1.73 -2.23
CA LEU A 154 8.54 2.83 -3.13
C LEU A 154 8.32 4.14 -2.37
N SER A 155 7.58 4.11 -1.25
CA SER A 155 7.36 5.31 -0.44
C SER A 155 8.66 5.85 0.14
N THR A 156 9.52 5.00 0.68
CA THR A 156 10.81 5.41 1.26
C THR A 156 11.73 6.03 0.21
N MET A 157 11.83 5.41 -0.98
CA MET A 157 12.57 6.00 -2.11
C MET A 157 11.98 7.36 -2.49
N LEU A 158 10.65 7.47 -2.64
CA LEU A 158 10.02 8.72 -3.05
C LEU A 158 10.20 9.83 -2.01
N VAL A 159 10.08 9.53 -0.72
CA VAL A 159 10.33 10.51 0.36
C VAL A 159 11.75 11.07 0.26
N HIS A 160 12.76 10.19 0.10
CA HIS A 160 14.15 10.64 -0.04
C HIS A 160 14.40 11.44 -1.32
N VAL A 161 13.74 11.09 -2.43
CA VAL A 161 13.80 11.85 -3.69
C VAL A 161 13.14 13.22 -3.52
N ILE A 162 11.97 13.29 -2.89
CA ILE A 162 11.27 14.54 -2.58
C ILE A 162 12.18 15.45 -1.76
N ASP A 163 12.84 14.92 -0.73
CA ASP A 163 13.78 15.64 0.12
C ASP A 163 15.17 15.86 -0.50
N ARG A 164 15.38 15.44 -1.76
CA ARG A 164 16.64 15.54 -2.50
C ARG A 164 17.83 14.88 -1.78
N HIS A 165 17.54 13.86 -0.97
CA HIS A 165 18.54 13.00 -0.34
C HIS A 165 18.80 11.79 -1.25
N PHE A 166 19.58 12.00 -2.31
CA PHE A 166 19.78 10.97 -3.34
C PHE A 166 20.63 9.76 -2.88
N ARG A 167 21.54 9.94 -1.92
CA ARG A 167 22.31 8.80 -1.33
C ARG A 167 21.42 7.75 -0.68
N PRO A 168 20.57 8.08 0.30
CA PRO A 168 19.68 7.08 0.87
C PRO A 168 18.66 6.58 -0.16
N ALA A 169 18.19 7.42 -1.09
CA ALA A 169 17.33 6.94 -2.19
C ALA A 169 18.01 5.84 -3.02
N ALA A 170 19.28 6.01 -3.38
CA ALA A 170 20.07 5.01 -4.09
C ALA A 170 20.24 3.73 -3.27
N ALA A 171 20.51 3.85 -1.97
CA ALA A 171 20.61 2.69 -1.08
C ALA A 171 19.30 1.88 -1.04
N TRP A 172 18.15 2.55 -0.95
CA TRP A 172 16.85 1.88 -0.97
C TRP A 172 16.50 1.28 -2.33
N ALA A 173 16.88 1.93 -3.43
CA ALA A 173 16.76 1.36 -4.77
C ALA A 173 17.62 0.11 -4.96
N PHE A 174 18.81 0.09 -4.36
CA PHE A 174 19.66 -1.10 -4.33
C PHE A 174 19.02 -2.24 -3.51
N VAL A 175 18.45 -1.94 -2.34
CA VAL A 175 17.70 -2.94 -1.55
C VAL A 175 16.53 -3.49 -2.34
N ALA A 176 15.79 -2.64 -3.07
CA ALA A 176 14.69 -3.08 -3.94
C ALA A 176 15.19 -3.97 -5.09
N THR A 177 16.33 -3.64 -5.69
CA THR A 177 16.99 -4.44 -6.73
C THR A 177 17.32 -5.84 -6.21
N VAL A 178 17.99 -5.92 -5.05
CA VAL A 178 18.34 -7.21 -4.42
C VAL A 178 17.06 -7.99 -4.07
N SER A 179 16.06 -7.33 -3.49
CA SER A 179 14.79 -7.96 -3.10
C SER A 179 14.05 -8.54 -4.31
N SER A 180 14.02 -7.81 -5.44
CA SER A 180 13.42 -8.29 -6.68
C SER A 180 14.20 -9.46 -7.29
N SER A 181 15.53 -9.46 -7.18
CA SER A 181 16.39 -10.51 -7.75
C SER A 181 16.25 -11.89 -7.08
N ILE A 182 15.81 -11.92 -5.82
CA ILE A 182 15.57 -13.17 -5.06
C ILE A 182 14.07 -13.53 -4.96
N GLY A 183 13.21 -12.74 -5.61
CA GLY A 183 11.76 -12.96 -5.58
C GLY A 183 11.07 -12.58 -4.27
N LEU A 184 11.66 -11.73 -3.42
CA LEU A 184 10.95 -11.17 -2.25
C LEU A 184 9.83 -10.20 -2.66
N ILE A 185 10.00 -9.52 -3.80
CA ILE A 185 9.01 -8.65 -4.42
C ILE A 185 8.83 -9.05 -5.88
N HIS A 186 7.65 -8.81 -6.45
CA HIS A 186 7.30 -9.10 -7.84
C HIS A 186 7.31 -10.59 -8.25
N SER A 187 7.38 -11.50 -7.27
CA SER A 187 7.32 -12.95 -7.48
C SER A 187 6.46 -13.60 -6.40
N GLU A 188 5.75 -14.67 -6.78
CA GLU A 188 4.98 -15.52 -5.85
C GLU A 188 5.86 -16.46 -5.01
N GLN A 189 7.10 -16.69 -5.43
CA GLN A 189 8.03 -17.61 -4.78
C GLN A 189 9.40 -16.96 -4.57
N LEU A 190 10.06 -17.40 -3.49
CA LEU A 190 11.47 -17.11 -3.23
C LEU A 190 12.35 -18.05 -4.04
N PHE A 191 13.40 -17.50 -4.65
CA PHE A 191 14.39 -18.27 -5.39
C PHE A 191 15.76 -17.63 -5.26
N PHE A 192 16.81 -18.42 -5.55
CA PHE A 192 18.14 -17.86 -5.70
C PHE A 192 18.31 -17.26 -7.10
N PRO A 193 19.03 -16.14 -7.26
CA PRO A 193 19.13 -15.43 -8.54
C PRO A 193 19.68 -16.30 -9.68
N TRP A 194 20.55 -17.26 -9.37
CA TRP A 194 21.14 -18.20 -10.34
C TRP A 194 20.20 -19.35 -10.75
N ASN A 195 19.15 -19.64 -9.98
CA ASN A 195 18.16 -20.66 -10.33
C ASN A 195 16.96 -20.06 -11.09
N GLY A 196 16.64 -18.78 -10.86
CA GLY A 196 15.43 -18.15 -11.37
C GLY A 196 14.14 -18.71 -10.74
N PRO A 197 12.97 -18.13 -11.04
CA PRO A 197 11.70 -18.60 -10.54
C PRO A 197 11.32 -19.94 -11.18
N SER A 198 10.62 -20.79 -10.42
CA SER A 198 10.14 -22.06 -10.92
C SER A 198 9.00 -21.84 -11.92
N LYS A 199 9.05 -22.52 -13.08
CA LYS A 199 8.05 -22.35 -14.13
C LYS A 199 6.66 -22.73 -13.62
N PRO A 200 5.59 -22.01 -14.01
CA PRO A 200 4.24 -22.33 -13.58
C PRO A 200 3.83 -23.69 -14.14
N HIS A 201 3.09 -24.48 -13.35
CA HIS A 201 2.54 -25.74 -13.81
C HIS A 201 1.38 -25.47 -14.78
N GLY A 202 1.34 -26.18 -15.91
CA GLY A 202 0.28 -26.10 -16.91
C GLY A 202 0.60 -25.16 -18.07
N TYR A 203 -0.42 -24.47 -18.57
CA TYR A 203 -0.30 -23.57 -19.71
C TYR A 203 0.15 -22.17 -19.27
N TYR A 204 1.24 -21.70 -19.85
CA TYR A 204 1.78 -20.36 -19.65
C TYR A 204 2.49 -19.89 -20.92
N ASN A 205 2.64 -18.59 -21.06
CA ASN A 205 3.45 -17.99 -22.10
C ASN A 205 4.90 -17.84 -21.62
N SER A 206 5.83 -18.61 -22.20
CA SER A 206 7.24 -18.62 -21.80
C SER A 206 7.94 -17.28 -22.02
N GLY A 207 7.51 -16.48 -23.01
CA GLY A 207 8.06 -15.14 -23.24
C GLY A 207 7.58 -14.11 -22.22
N GLN A 208 6.58 -14.47 -21.42
CA GLN A 208 5.97 -13.61 -20.43
C GLN A 208 6.01 -14.23 -19.02
N PHE A 209 6.99 -15.07 -18.69
CA PHE A 209 7.09 -15.60 -17.34
C PHE A 209 8.05 -14.79 -16.44
N ASP A 210 9.23 -14.43 -16.91
CA ASP A 210 10.29 -13.79 -16.11
C ASP A 210 10.19 -12.26 -15.90
N LEU A 211 9.13 -11.75 -15.26
CA LEU A 211 8.94 -10.28 -15.15
C LEU A 211 9.82 -9.68 -14.06
N HIS A 212 10.22 -10.51 -13.11
CA HIS A 212 11.05 -10.11 -11.99
C HIS A 212 12.41 -9.55 -12.45
N TRP A 213 12.97 -10.02 -13.58
CA TRP A 213 14.21 -9.46 -14.13
C TRP A 213 13.99 -8.05 -14.70
N ASP A 214 12.83 -7.78 -15.30
CA ASP A 214 12.50 -6.44 -15.78
C ASP A 214 12.38 -5.45 -14.60
N PHE A 215 11.74 -5.86 -13.51
CA PHE A 215 11.67 -5.06 -12.27
C PHE A 215 13.04 -4.91 -11.60
N THR A 216 13.86 -5.98 -11.58
CA THR A 216 15.23 -5.92 -11.05
C THR A 216 16.07 -4.93 -11.85
N GLY A 217 15.96 -4.96 -13.18
CA GLY A 217 16.60 -4.00 -14.08
C GLY A 217 16.09 -2.58 -13.87
N ALA A 218 14.79 -2.40 -13.66
CA ALA A 218 14.18 -1.10 -13.39
C ALA A 218 14.69 -0.48 -12.08
N TYR A 219 14.72 -1.25 -10.98
CA TYR A 219 15.27 -0.77 -9.71
C TYR A 219 16.78 -0.54 -9.78
N GLY A 220 17.51 -1.39 -10.51
CA GLY A 220 18.94 -1.20 -10.77
C GLY A 220 19.19 0.11 -11.53
N GLY A 221 18.39 0.38 -12.57
CA GLY A 221 18.42 1.63 -13.32
C GLY A 221 18.08 2.85 -12.45
N LEU A 222 17.09 2.72 -11.57
CA LEU A 222 16.73 3.75 -10.58
C LEU A 222 17.88 4.02 -9.59
N CYS A 223 18.57 2.96 -9.14
CA CYS A 223 19.75 3.08 -8.29
C CYS A 223 20.87 3.86 -9.00
N VAL A 224 21.18 3.52 -10.26
CA VAL A 224 22.18 4.24 -11.06
C VAL A 224 21.76 5.70 -11.24
N LEU A 225 20.50 5.95 -11.57
CA LEU A 225 19.95 7.30 -11.70
C LEU A 225 20.15 8.12 -10.42
N PHE A 226 19.82 7.56 -9.25
CA PHE A 226 19.98 8.25 -7.98
C PHE A 226 21.45 8.49 -7.62
N VAL A 227 22.36 7.57 -7.96
CA VAL A 227 23.81 7.80 -7.81
C VAL A 227 24.28 8.95 -8.71
N VAL A 228 23.83 9.01 -9.96
CA VAL A 228 24.15 10.11 -10.89
C VAL A 228 23.63 11.44 -10.35
N LEU A 229 22.40 11.47 -9.83
CA LEU A 229 21.83 12.67 -9.18
C LEU A 229 22.61 13.07 -7.92
N ASP A 230 23.08 12.11 -7.12
CA ASP A 230 23.95 12.41 -5.97
C ASP A 230 25.26 13.05 -6.42
N ILE A 231 25.90 12.54 -7.47
CA ILE A 231 27.14 13.08 -8.04
C ILE A 231 26.92 14.51 -8.54
N PHE A 232 25.87 14.76 -9.33
CA PHE A 232 25.55 16.11 -9.81
C PHE A 232 25.24 17.06 -8.66
N SER A 233 24.59 16.56 -7.62
CA SER A 233 24.32 17.33 -6.42
C SER A 233 25.60 17.63 -5.62
N CYS A 234 26.59 16.72 -5.59
CA CYS A 234 27.92 17.00 -5.01
C CYS A 234 28.67 18.08 -5.80
N HIS A 235 28.45 18.17 -7.12
CA HIS A 235 29.05 19.19 -7.99
C HIS A 235 28.29 20.53 -7.98
N GLY A 236 27.27 20.67 -7.13
CA GLY A 236 26.50 21.92 -7.00
C GLY A 236 25.52 22.20 -8.13
N LEU A 237 25.30 21.25 -9.06
CA LEU A 237 24.35 21.40 -10.17
C LEU A 237 22.89 21.24 -9.70
N ILE A 238 22.68 20.56 -8.57
CA ILE A 238 21.36 20.28 -7.99
C ILE A 238 21.38 20.65 -6.51
N LEU A 239 20.46 21.54 -6.11
CA LEU A 239 20.26 21.97 -4.73
C LEU A 239 20.06 20.78 -3.79
N ARG A 240 20.80 20.75 -2.68
CA ARG A 240 20.67 19.75 -1.60
C ARG A 240 19.73 20.23 -0.50
N GLY A 241 19.00 19.29 0.06
CA GLY A 241 18.27 19.44 1.32
C GLY A 241 16.76 19.66 1.17
N PRO A 242 16.05 19.66 2.31
CA PRO A 242 14.64 20.05 2.36
C PRO A 242 14.47 21.46 1.79
N LEU A 243 13.33 21.72 1.12
CA LEU A 243 12.99 23.07 0.65
C LEU A 243 13.19 24.07 1.80
N THR A 244 13.81 25.21 1.51
CA THR A 244 13.96 26.26 2.52
C THR A 244 12.59 26.72 3.03
N PRO A 245 12.46 27.26 4.26
CA PRO A 245 11.16 27.75 4.76
C PRO A 245 10.46 28.73 3.80
N LEU A 246 11.23 29.50 3.01
CA LEU A 246 10.74 30.41 1.98
C LEU A 246 10.15 29.68 0.77
N GLU A 247 10.75 28.58 0.34
CA GLU A 247 10.19 27.71 -0.70
C GLU A 247 8.94 26.99 -0.19
N GLN A 248 8.96 26.51 1.06
CA GLN A 248 7.79 25.89 1.70
C GLN A 248 6.61 26.87 1.83
N HIS A 249 6.87 28.14 2.17
CA HIS A 249 5.85 29.19 2.13
C HIS A 249 5.34 29.47 0.72
N ARG A 250 6.20 29.40 -0.31
CA ARG A 250 5.80 29.56 -1.72
C ARG A 250 4.91 28.39 -2.18
N THR A 251 5.25 27.14 -1.85
CA THR A 251 4.39 25.99 -2.15
C THR A 251 3.08 26.06 -1.39
N ALA A 252 3.11 26.43 -0.09
CA ALA A 252 1.89 26.58 0.70
C ALA A 252 0.98 27.74 0.23
N THR A 253 1.55 28.84 -0.29
CA THR A 253 0.76 29.92 -0.91
C THR A 253 0.20 29.51 -2.26
N ILE A 254 0.94 28.73 -3.06
CA ILE A 254 0.43 28.14 -4.29
C ILE A 254 -0.72 27.17 -3.98
N ASP A 255 -0.55 26.27 -3.01
CA ASP A 255 -1.59 25.34 -2.57
C ASP A 255 -2.80 26.08 -2.01
N GLY A 256 -2.61 27.13 -1.20
CA GLY A 256 -3.69 27.99 -0.72
C GLY A 256 -4.43 28.72 -1.85
N SER A 257 -3.71 29.15 -2.90
CA SER A 257 -4.31 29.78 -4.08
C SER A 257 -5.06 28.78 -4.97
N LEU A 258 -4.55 27.55 -5.10
CA LEU A 258 -5.22 26.46 -5.80
C LEU A 258 -6.46 26.00 -5.06
N MET A 259 -6.40 25.88 -3.73
CA MET A 259 -7.56 25.60 -2.88
C MET A 259 -8.62 26.70 -3.01
N ALA A 260 -8.21 27.98 -2.99
CA ALA A 260 -9.12 29.09 -3.24
C ALA A 260 -9.72 29.07 -4.66
N GLN A 261 -8.96 28.63 -5.67
CA GLN A 261 -9.44 28.45 -7.04
C GLN A 261 -10.41 27.26 -7.15
N MET A 262 -10.12 26.15 -6.49
CA MET A 262 -11.02 24.99 -6.43
C MET A 262 -12.32 25.34 -5.73
N ASP A 263 -12.26 26.07 -4.60
CA ASP A 263 -13.43 26.58 -3.89
C ASP A 263 -14.28 27.53 -4.75
N SER A 264 -13.63 28.43 -5.48
CA SER A 264 -14.34 29.36 -6.39
C SER A 264 -14.97 28.62 -7.59
N SER A 265 -14.33 27.57 -8.10
CA SER A 265 -14.88 26.72 -9.17
C SER A 265 -16.03 25.84 -8.69
N MET A 266 -15.93 25.28 -7.47
CA MET A 266 -17.00 24.50 -6.85
C MET A 266 -18.21 25.39 -6.56
N THR A 267 -18.00 26.59 -6.01
CA THR A 267 -19.09 27.56 -5.80
C THR A 267 -19.72 28.03 -7.10
N ALA A 268 -18.93 28.26 -8.16
CA ALA A 268 -19.47 28.58 -9.49
C ALA A 268 -20.32 27.42 -10.05
N SER A 269 -19.89 26.17 -9.88
CA SER A 269 -20.64 24.99 -10.33
C SER A 269 -21.93 24.75 -9.52
N LEU A 270 -21.90 24.98 -8.20
CA LEU A 270 -23.08 24.89 -7.34
C LEU A 270 -24.09 26.01 -7.63
N MET A 271 -23.64 27.23 -7.89
CA MET A 271 -24.50 28.34 -8.34
C MET A 271 -25.09 28.07 -9.72
N ALA A 272 -24.32 27.48 -10.65
CA ALA A 272 -24.80 27.09 -11.97
C ALA A 272 -25.88 25.97 -11.92
N SER A 273 -25.89 25.15 -10.86
CA SER A 273 -26.93 24.14 -10.62
C SER A 273 -28.23 24.69 -10.03
N GLY A 274 -28.33 26.00 -9.80
CA GLY A 274 -29.54 26.67 -9.31
C GLY A 274 -29.73 26.61 -7.78
N MET A 275 -28.70 26.23 -7.02
CA MET A 275 -28.77 26.21 -5.56
C MET A 275 -28.80 27.63 -4.97
N PRO A 276 -29.67 27.91 -3.97
CA PRO A 276 -29.70 29.20 -3.27
C PRO A 276 -28.39 29.51 -2.53
N SER A 277 -27.92 30.76 -2.61
CA SER A 277 -26.63 31.22 -2.08
C SER A 277 -26.39 30.92 -0.59
N ALA A 278 -27.44 30.85 0.23
CA ALA A 278 -27.36 30.50 1.65
C ALA A 278 -26.99 29.01 1.89
N MET A 279 -27.41 28.09 1.01
CA MET A 279 -27.06 26.66 1.13
C MET A 279 -25.61 26.38 0.72
N ALA A 280 -25.11 27.08 -0.31
CA ALA A 280 -23.72 26.97 -0.73
C ALA A 280 -22.73 27.44 0.37
N SER A 281 -23.12 28.47 1.13
CA SER A 281 -22.35 28.93 2.31
C SER A 281 -22.37 27.93 3.48
N GLY A 282 -23.44 27.16 3.65
CA GLY A 282 -23.54 26.14 4.71
C GLY A 282 -22.63 24.93 4.46
N TYR A 283 -22.54 24.48 3.21
CA TYR A 283 -21.57 23.45 2.80
C TYR A 283 -20.11 23.90 3.01
N ARG A 284 -19.84 25.20 2.80
CA ARG A 284 -18.53 25.83 3.02
C ARG A 284 -18.03 25.70 4.47
N GLY A 285 -18.92 25.85 5.45
CA GLY A 285 -18.58 25.74 6.88
C GLY A 285 -18.29 24.31 7.33
N SER A 286 -19.03 23.33 6.79
CA SER A 286 -18.83 21.91 7.10
C SER A 286 -17.57 21.33 6.42
N ALA A 287 -17.20 21.83 5.23
CA ALA A 287 -15.97 21.43 4.56
C ALA A 287 -14.74 22.03 5.25
N HIS A 288 -14.75 23.31 5.60
CA HIS A 288 -13.61 23.96 6.28
C HIS A 288 -13.32 23.36 7.67
N SER A 289 -14.33 22.92 8.41
CA SER A 289 -14.14 22.25 9.70
C SER A 289 -13.61 20.81 9.58
N ALA A 290 -13.74 20.18 8.41
CA ALA A 290 -13.22 18.84 8.15
C ALA A 290 -11.72 18.84 7.74
N TRP A 291 -11.15 20.00 7.42
CA TRP A 291 -9.75 20.16 7.02
C TRP A 291 -8.88 20.89 8.07
N GLN A 292 -9.48 21.35 9.18
CA GLN A 292 -8.77 22.01 10.29
C GLN A 292 -8.81 21.20 11.60
N ALA A 293 -9.35 19.97 11.57
CA ALA A 293 -9.25 19.00 12.66
C ALA A 293 -8.16 18.00 12.34
#